data_AF-A0AAW5MSY1-F1
#
_entry.id   AF-A0AAW5MSY1-F1
#
_cell.length_a   1.000
_cell.length_b   1.000
_cell.length_c   1.000
_cell.angle_alpha   90.00
_cell.angle_beta   90.00
_cell.angle_gamma   90.00
#
_symmetry.space_group_name_H-M   'P 1'
#
loop_
_entity.id
_entity.type
_entity.pdbx_description
1 polymer ?
#
loop_
_entity_poly.entity_id
_entity_poly.type
_entity_poly.pdbx_seq_one_letter_code
_entity_poly.pdbx_strand_id
1 'polypeptide(L)'
;VEEDRIHPFRKYFEELQPGDSLLTPRRTMTEADIVNFACLSGDHFYAHMDKIAAAESIFGERVVHGYFVLSAAAGLFVDAGVGPVI
;
A
#
# COMPACT_ATOMS: atom_id res chain seq x y z
N VAL A 1 20.97 5.90 3.87
CA VAL A 1 19.91 4.90 4.08
C VAL A 1 20.56 3.80 4.88
N GLU A 2 20.13 3.62 6.11
CA GLU A 2 20.64 2.60 7.00
C GLU A 2 19.46 1.70 7.38
N GLU A 3 19.63 0.39 7.17
CA GLU A 3 18.65 -0.62 7.57
C GLU A 3 19.21 -1.33 8.79
N ASP A 4 18.51 -1.21 9.90
CA ASP A 4 18.81 -1.93 11.13
C ASP A 4 17.94 -3.19 11.25
N ARG A 5 18.31 -4.08 12.18
CA ARG A 5 17.52 -5.31 12.43
C ARG A 5 16.17 -5.04 13.09
N ILE A 6 15.96 -3.84 13.63
CA ILE A 6 14.77 -3.48 14.40
C ILE A 6 13.86 -2.63 13.51
N HIS A 7 12.57 -2.95 13.48
CA HIS A 7 11.60 -2.18 12.71
C HIS A 7 11.53 -0.73 13.25
N PRO A 8 11.58 0.34 12.41
CA PRO A 8 11.60 1.72 12.90
C PRO A 8 10.40 2.11 13.80
N PHE A 9 9.21 1.55 13.59
CA PHE A 9 8.07 1.80 14.51
C PHE A 9 8.22 1.19 15.92
N ARG A 10 9.24 0.37 16.15
CA ARG A 10 9.60 -0.12 17.50
C ARG A 10 10.59 0.78 18.21
N LYS A 11 11.13 1.79 17.52
CA LYS A 11 12.08 2.74 18.07
C LYS A 11 11.35 3.88 18.79
N TYR A 12 11.78 4.20 20.01
CA TYR A 12 11.40 5.44 20.71
C TYR A 12 11.90 6.67 19.94
N PHE A 13 11.33 7.84 20.26
CA PHE A 13 11.64 9.08 19.57
C PHE A 13 13.13 9.45 19.64
N GLU A 14 13.78 9.20 20.79
CA GLU A 14 15.17 9.56 21.04
C GLU A 14 16.19 8.69 20.29
N GLU A 15 15.78 7.51 19.80
CA GLU A 15 16.66 6.58 19.07
C GLU A 15 16.41 6.60 17.55
N LEU A 16 15.29 7.17 17.09
CA LEU A 16 15.04 7.38 15.66
C LEU A 16 16.03 8.39 15.07
N GLN A 17 16.60 8.04 13.91
CA GLN A 17 17.52 8.92 13.19
C GLN A 17 17.01 9.22 11.76
N PRO A 18 17.19 10.45 11.25
CA PRO A 18 16.96 10.74 9.84
C PRO A 18 17.80 9.81 8.95
N GLY A 19 17.13 8.98 8.15
CA GLY A 19 17.78 8.00 7.28
C GLY A 19 17.57 6.54 7.70
N ASP A 20 16.97 6.31 8.88
CA ASP A 20 16.39 5.02 9.25
C ASP A 20 15.41 4.56 8.18
N SER A 21 15.60 3.33 7.70
CA SER A 21 14.84 2.80 6.57
C SER A 21 14.36 1.39 6.82
N LEU A 22 13.29 1.03 6.11
CA LEU A 22 12.69 -0.29 6.13
C LEU A 22 12.41 -0.73 4.71
N LEU A 23 13.05 -1.82 4.29
CA LEU A 23 12.64 -2.55 3.10
C LEU A 23 11.55 -3.56 3.46
N THR A 24 10.34 -3.31 2.98
CA THR A 24 9.19 -4.18 3.25
C THR A 24 9.21 -5.45 2.40
N PRO A 25 8.51 -6.53 2.82
CA PRO A 25 8.20 -7.62 1.91
C PRO A 25 7.27 -7.15 0.78
N ARG A 26 7.17 -7.97 -0.27
CA ARG A 26 6.37 -7.67 -1.45
C ARG A 26 4.95 -8.20 -1.30
N ARG A 27 3.98 -7.47 -1.87
CA ARG A 27 2.62 -7.97 -2.15
C ARG A 27 2.36 -7.85 -3.64
N THR A 28 2.10 -8.96 -4.31
CA THR A 28 1.62 -8.96 -5.70
C THR A 28 0.17 -8.52 -5.72
N MET A 29 -0.15 -7.50 -6.51
CA MET A 29 -1.54 -7.08 -6.71
C MET A 29 -2.23 -7.98 -7.73
N THR A 30 -3.47 -8.31 -7.45
CA THR A 30 -4.30 -9.18 -8.29
C THR A 30 -5.63 -8.50 -8.63
N GLU A 31 -6.37 -9.04 -9.59
CA GLU A 31 -7.72 -8.54 -9.91
C GLU A 31 -8.66 -8.59 -8.69
N ALA A 32 -8.50 -9.59 -7.81
CA ALA A 32 -9.28 -9.71 -6.58
C ALA A 32 -9.08 -8.52 -5.63
N ASP A 33 -7.88 -7.96 -5.59
CA ASP A 33 -7.59 -6.78 -4.79
C ASP A 33 -8.34 -5.54 -5.31
N ILE A 34 -8.39 -5.37 -6.64
CA ILE A 34 -9.12 -4.28 -7.29
C ILE A 34 -10.62 -4.40 -7.00
N VAL A 35 -11.18 -5.59 -7.16
CA VAL A 35 -12.61 -5.87 -6.90
C VAL A 35 -12.97 -5.62 -5.44
N ASN A 36 -12.19 -6.17 -4.52
CA ASN A 36 -12.47 -6.03 -3.08
C ASN A 36 -12.35 -4.58 -2.62
N PHE A 37 -11.35 -3.85 -3.10
CA PHE A 37 -11.20 -2.44 -2.73
C PHE A 37 -12.31 -1.58 -3.33
N ALA A 38 -12.71 -1.80 -4.59
CA ALA A 38 -13.85 -1.11 -5.18
C ALA A 38 -15.14 -1.35 -4.36
N CYS A 39 -15.43 -2.60 -4.01
CA CYS A 39 -16.60 -2.94 -3.21
C CYS A 39 -16.57 -2.34 -1.80
N LEU A 40 -15.40 -2.35 -1.14
CA LEU A 40 -15.26 -1.82 0.21
C LEU A 40 -15.33 -0.29 0.26
N SER A 41 -14.64 0.38 -0.67
CA SER A 41 -14.55 1.85 -0.71
C SER A 41 -15.74 2.50 -1.40
N GLY A 42 -16.45 1.75 -2.25
CA GLY A 42 -17.50 2.26 -3.14
C GLY A 42 -16.96 2.86 -4.45
N ASP A 43 -15.64 2.87 -4.68
CA ASP A 43 -15.03 3.40 -5.89
C ASP A 43 -15.07 2.39 -7.04
N HIS A 44 -16.18 2.43 -7.78
CA HIS A 44 -16.39 1.64 -9.00
C HIS A 44 -15.99 2.38 -10.29
N PHE A 45 -15.00 3.28 -10.24
CA PHE A 45 -14.53 4.01 -11.41
C PHE A 45 -14.11 3.07 -12.57
N TYR A 46 -14.45 3.46 -13.80
CA TYR A 46 -14.34 2.58 -14.98
C TYR A 46 -12.91 2.09 -15.24
N ALA A 47 -11.89 2.89 -14.95
CA ALA A 47 -10.49 2.52 -15.13
C ALA A 47 -10.04 1.37 -14.20
N HIS A 48 -10.83 1.04 -13.18
CA HIS A 48 -10.56 -0.07 -12.26
C HIS A 48 -11.51 -1.25 -12.49
N MET A 49 -12.77 -0.99 -12.89
CA MET A 49 -13.84 -2.01 -12.92
C MET A 49 -14.30 -2.44 -14.31
N ASP A 50 -14.22 -1.58 -15.32
CA ASP A 50 -14.74 -1.88 -16.65
C ASP A 50 -13.60 -2.28 -17.60
N LYS A 51 -13.67 -3.51 -18.13
CA LYS A 51 -12.66 -4.02 -19.06
C LYS A 51 -12.70 -3.31 -20.41
N ILE A 52 -13.89 -2.96 -20.88
CA ILE A 52 -14.11 -2.40 -22.22
C ILE A 52 -13.68 -0.93 -22.21
N ALA A 53 -14.22 -0.15 -21.27
CA ALA A 53 -13.86 1.26 -21.16
C ALA A 53 -12.38 1.47 -20.80
N ALA A 54 -11.78 0.62 -19.96
CA ALA A 54 -10.37 0.75 -19.62
C ALA A 54 -9.41 0.48 -20.80
N ALA A 55 -9.81 -0.37 -21.76
CA ALA A 55 -9.01 -0.65 -22.96
C ALA A 55 -8.83 0.58 -23.88
N GLU A 56 -9.78 1.51 -23.84
CA GLU A 56 -9.72 2.79 -24.58
C GLU A 56 -9.04 3.91 -23.79
N SER A 57 -8.73 3.67 -22.52
CA SER A 57 -8.03 4.64 -21.68
C SER A 57 -6.53 4.66 -21.98
N ILE A 58 -5.83 5.67 -21.45
CA ILE A 58 -4.36 5.77 -21.54
C ILE A 58 -3.63 4.56 -20.93
N PHE A 59 -4.28 3.78 -20.07
CA PHE A 59 -3.69 2.62 -19.42
C PHE A 59 -3.77 1.34 -20.26
N GLY A 60 -4.68 1.27 -21.24
CA GLY A 60 -4.88 0.09 -22.10
C GLY A 60 -5.51 -1.14 -21.41
N GLU A 61 -5.62 -1.14 -20.08
CA GLU A 61 -6.32 -2.15 -19.28
C GLU A 61 -6.73 -1.57 -17.92
N ARG A 62 -7.44 -2.36 -17.11
CA ARG A 62 -7.80 -1.94 -15.74
C ARG A 62 -6.58 -1.95 -14.83
N VAL A 63 -6.46 -0.91 -14.03
CA VAL A 63 -5.35 -0.75 -13.08
C VAL A 63 -5.85 -0.76 -11.64
N VAL A 64 -4.96 -0.99 -10.69
CA VAL A 64 -5.27 -0.94 -9.25
C VAL A 64 -5.56 0.51 -8.82
N HIS A 65 -6.49 0.70 -7.89
CA HIS A 65 -6.76 2.02 -7.30
C HIS A 65 -5.51 2.61 -6.65
N GLY A 66 -5.24 3.89 -6.90
CA GLY A 66 -4.13 4.60 -6.23
C GLY A 66 -4.28 4.60 -4.71
N TYR A 67 -5.51 4.76 -4.21
CA TYR A 67 -5.79 4.66 -2.77
C TYR A 67 -5.58 3.25 -2.22
N PHE A 68 -5.81 2.20 -3.01
CA PHE A 68 -5.48 0.86 -2.55
C PHE A 68 -3.96 0.62 -2.49
N VAL A 69 -3.20 1.15 -3.44
CA VAL A 69 -1.73 1.11 -3.36
C VAL A 69 -1.24 1.76 -2.05
N LEU A 70 -1.81 2.92 -1.69
CA LEU A 70 -1.52 3.59 -0.42
C LEU A 70 -1.92 2.74 0.79
N SER A 71 -3.15 2.22 0.84
CA SER A 71 -3.64 1.40 1.94
C SER A 71 -2.85 0.10 2.10
N ALA A 72 -2.51 -0.57 1.00
CA ALA A 72 -1.72 -1.79 1.02
C ALA A 72 -0.26 -1.51 1.44
N ALA A 73 0.32 -0.36 1.06
CA ALA A 73 1.64 0.04 1.51
C ALA A 73 1.67 0.24 3.03
N ALA A 74 0.68 0.91 3.62
CA ALA A 74 0.56 1.01 5.08
C ALA A 74 0.47 -0.37 5.74
N GLY A 75 -0.30 -1.29 5.15
CA GLY A 75 -0.35 -2.69 5.58
C GLY A 75 0.97 -3.46 5.48
N LEU A 76 1.98 -2.95 4.77
CA LEU A 76 3.32 -3.55 4.66
C LEU A 76 4.35 -2.95 5.62
N PHE A 77 4.27 -1.65 5.94
CA PHE A 77 5.29 -0.97 6.76
C PHE A 77 4.84 -0.61 8.18
N VAL A 78 3.54 -0.68 8.49
CA VAL A 78 3.06 -0.41 9.85
C VAL A 78 3.25 -1.66 10.71
N ASP A 79 3.94 -1.52 11.84
CA ASP A 79 4.02 -2.60 12.84
C ASP A 79 2.67 -2.78 13.55
N ALA A 80 2.23 -4.02 13.69
CA ALA A 80 0.94 -4.36 14.30
C ALA A 80 0.98 -4.43 15.83
N GLY A 81 2.19 -4.51 16.42
CA GLY A 81 2.36 -4.50 17.87
C GLY A 81 2.10 -3.12 18.48
N VAL A 82 1.81 -3.07 19.77
CA VAL A 82 1.85 -1.81 20.53
C VAL A 82 3.30 -1.34 20.54
N GLY A 83 3.54 -0.19 19.92
CA GLY A 83 4.86 0.43 19.80
C GLY A 83 4.99 1.68 20.66
N PRO A 84 6.20 2.25 20.74
CA PRO A 84 6.43 3.56 21.36
C PRO A 84 5.85 4.74 20.55
N VAL A 85 5.47 4.48 19.29
CA VAL A 85 4.70 5.39 18.47
C VAL A 85 3.22 5.03 18.69
N ILE A 86 2.42 6.02 19.15
CA ILE A 86 1.04 6.02 19.73
C ILE A 86 0.88 5.51 21.17
#